data_AF-A0A2W5ICB3-F1
#
_entry.id   AF-A0A2W5ICB3-F1
#
_cell.length_a   1.000
_cell.length_b   1.000
_cell.length_c   1.000
_cell.angle_alpha   90.00
_cell.angle_beta   90.00
_cell.angle_gamma   90.00
#
_symmetry.space_group_name_H-M   'P 1'
#
loop_
_entity.id
_entity.type
_entity.pdbx_description
1 polymer ?
#
loop_
_entity_poly.entity_id
_entity_poly.type
_entity_poly.pdbx_seq_one_letter_code
_entity_poly.pdbx_strand_id
1 'polypeptide(L)'
;MSQGDTGARSTRGITGFRTGATRFFHGRTLPARTSGDASSVDVELAPEIPTQESQPLLPKLMPIVMVVGVLGSIIWMAKSGGRMSPMMLMFPVMMLASAGTMISTSLGGGNVMQEIARRRQEYLRYLADLDDERQELHKLVRNEEVLRFPHPSRYQGYLNDRYLWSIREDDDSFLCFRVGTGFVSTDDHFVFPELPREEDLEPVSVSALRLFSDTANTIEDMPIVVSLRGFTRCVVSGEKQRSESLFRSMLMTFFLTHHPEDCHVVLACKDPQWPELLKWLPHTVRRSDYELYPFNLLHQTFDLREDLPQQGTTLLITDSEDFLRNYGSYFPHIVAILPEVEHTETGLYLEVADDGIVSVWFHGESCPLGKADELSYATAAAIAWRLAGYTTNDSAVVNGDDEASDEVARTDLFDLIGMGSVENFLPERDWALKVGRDRLRVPIGLDDEGKSVYLDLKESAQGGMGPHGLCIGATGSG
;
A
#
# COMPACT_ATOMS: atom_id res chain seq x y z
N MET A 1 -28.87 -55.17 15.27
CA MET A 1 -30.05 -54.70 14.52
C MET A 1 -30.20 -53.21 14.87
N SER A 2 -29.75 -52.27 14.03
CA SER A 2 -30.44 -51.79 12.81
C SER A 2 -31.80 -51.18 13.21
N GLN A 3 -32.15 -49.90 13.05
CA GLN A 3 -31.94 -48.80 12.07
C GLN A 3 -32.33 -47.50 12.82
N GLY A 4 -32.07 -46.25 12.43
CA GLY A 4 -31.83 -45.53 11.17
C GLY A 4 -32.37 -44.11 11.44
N ASP A 5 -31.49 -43.11 11.53
CA ASP A 5 -31.22 -42.09 10.50
C ASP A 5 -32.40 -41.13 10.21
N THR A 6 -32.25 -39.85 10.57
CA THR A 6 -32.23 -38.72 9.63
C THR A 6 -31.97 -37.42 10.41
N GLY A 7 -30.74 -36.92 10.31
CA GLY A 7 -30.40 -35.56 10.73
C GLY A 7 -31.05 -34.53 9.80
N ALA A 8 -32.06 -33.83 10.29
CA ALA A 8 -32.62 -32.67 9.60
C ALA A 8 -31.65 -31.49 9.75
N ARG A 9 -30.99 -31.14 8.64
CA ARG A 9 -30.28 -29.88 8.42
C ARG A 9 -31.22 -28.70 8.73
N SER A 10 -31.00 -28.04 9.87
CA SER A 10 -31.52 -26.70 10.10
C SER A 10 -30.63 -25.72 9.33
N THR A 11 -31.22 -25.16 8.28
CA THR A 11 -30.75 -24.03 7.51
C THR A 11 -30.20 -22.92 8.42
N ARG A 12 -28.89 -22.65 8.34
CA ARG A 12 -28.31 -21.38 8.80
C ARG A 12 -28.94 -20.27 7.97
N GLY A 13 -30.04 -19.73 8.48
CA GLY A 13 -30.61 -18.48 7.99
C GLY A 13 -29.59 -17.38 8.17
N ILE A 14 -29.24 -16.72 7.07
CA ILE A 14 -28.51 -15.47 7.03
C ILE A 14 -29.36 -14.45 7.80
N THR A 15 -29.02 -14.18 9.06
CA THR A 15 -29.59 -13.04 9.78
C THR A 15 -28.89 -11.78 9.30
N GLY A 16 -29.67 -10.96 8.60
CA GLY A 16 -29.23 -9.74 7.96
C GLY A 16 -28.61 -8.72 8.90
N PHE A 17 -27.80 -7.88 8.26
CA PHE A 17 -27.30 -6.58 8.71
C PHE A 17 -28.10 -5.96 9.86
N ARG A 18 -27.49 -5.91 11.05
CA ARG A 18 -27.85 -4.92 12.08
C ARG A 18 -27.13 -3.62 11.74
N THR A 19 -27.79 -2.74 11.01
CA THR A 19 -27.47 -1.30 10.98
C THR A 19 -27.87 -0.69 12.32
N GLY A 20 -26.95 0.01 13.00
CA GLY A 20 -27.24 0.73 14.24
C GLY A 20 -26.25 0.55 15.40
N ALA A 21 -25.11 -0.11 15.21
CA ALA A 21 -23.99 0.03 16.14
C ALA A 21 -23.06 1.10 15.59
N THR A 22 -23.07 2.29 16.19
CA THR A 22 -22.01 3.28 16.01
C THR A 22 -20.70 2.57 16.38
N ARG A 23 -19.82 2.39 15.39
CA ARG A 23 -18.57 1.65 15.61
C ARG A 23 -17.56 2.65 16.16
N PHE A 24 -17.30 2.55 17.46
CA PHE A 24 -16.18 3.26 18.07
C PHE A 24 -14.88 2.70 17.51
N PHE A 25 -14.14 3.54 16.80
CA PHE A 25 -12.85 3.16 16.27
C PHE A 25 -11.81 3.33 17.38
N HIS A 26 -11.06 2.26 17.66
CA HIS A 26 -9.85 2.35 18.47
C HIS A 26 -8.67 2.33 17.50
N GLY A 27 -7.96 3.45 17.40
CA GLY A 27 -6.79 3.61 16.55
C GLY A 27 -5.78 2.49 16.75
N ARG A 28 -5.36 1.86 15.65
CA ARG A 28 -4.14 1.07 15.61
C ARG A 28 -3.21 1.70 14.59
N THR A 29 -1.97 1.94 15.01
CA THR A 29 -0.91 2.41 14.13
C THR A 29 -0.60 1.34 13.08
N LEU A 30 -0.28 1.79 11.87
CA LEU A 30 0.28 0.89 10.87
C LEU A 30 1.58 0.27 11.40
N PRO A 31 1.91 -0.97 10.99
CA PRO A 31 3.27 -1.44 11.17
C PRO A 31 4.25 -0.47 10.48
N ALA A 32 5.38 -0.23 11.15
CA ALA A 32 6.48 0.52 10.54
C ALA A 32 6.93 -0.17 9.24
N ARG A 33 7.41 0.61 8.27
CA ARG A 33 8.03 0.05 7.05
C ARG A 33 9.24 -0.76 7.48
N THR A 34 9.23 -2.05 7.20
CA THR A 34 10.37 -2.94 7.44
C THR A 34 11.34 -2.93 6.26
N SER A 35 10.88 -2.46 5.09
CA SER A 35 11.71 -2.29 3.90
C SER A 35 12.83 -1.26 4.05
N GLY A 36 12.63 -0.19 4.83
CA GLY A 36 13.65 0.84 5.04
C GLY A 36 14.88 0.39 5.85
N ASP A 37 14.78 -0.73 6.56
CA ASP A 37 15.90 -1.32 7.32
C ASP A 37 16.72 -2.31 6.49
N ALA A 38 16.32 -2.58 5.23
CA ALA A 38 17.03 -3.51 4.37
C ALA A 38 18.38 -2.92 3.95
N SER A 39 19.48 -3.58 4.34
CA SER A 39 20.83 -3.17 3.96
C SER A 39 21.02 -3.25 2.45
N SER A 40 21.76 -2.29 1.88
CA SER A 40 22.18 -2.36 0.48
C SER A 40 23.03 -3.61 0.22
N VAL A 41 22.77 -4.27 -0.91
CA VAL A 41 23.47 -5.44 -1.42
C VAL A 41 24.40 -4.99 -2.56
N ASP A 42 25.70 -5.09 -2.33
CA ASP A 42 26.71 -4.82 -3.36
C ASP A 42 26.80 -6.02 -4.33
N VAL A 43 26.52 -5.78 -5.61
CA VAL A 43 26.52 -6.85 -6.62
C VAL A 43 27.93 -7.13 -7.15
N GLU A 44 28.36 -8.39 -7.14
CA GLU A 44 29.68 -8.77 -7.67
C GLU A 44 29.79 -8.59 -9.19
N LEU A 45 31.00 -8.19 -9.62
CA LEU A 45 31.34 -8.04 -11.03
C LEU A 45 31.34 -9.39 -11.76
N ALA A 46 30.93 -9.38 -13.03
CA ALA A 46 31.04 -10.55 -13.90
C ALA A 46 32.49 -11.10 -13.96
N PRO A 47 32.66 -12.42 -14.12
CA PRO A 47 33.99 -13.03 -14.17
C PRO A 47 34.79 -12.56 -15.40
N GLU A 48 36.07 -12.26 -15.18
CA GLU A 48 37.01 -11.96 -16.25
C GLU A 48 37.32 -13.20 -17.10
N ILE A 49 37.52 -12.98 -18.40
CA ILE A 49 38.01 -13.99 -19.32
C ILE A 49 39.47 -14.28 -18.92
N PRO A 50 39.83 -15.54 -18.61
CA PRO A 50 41.21 -15.86 -18.29
C PRO A 50 42.10 -15.50 -19.49
N THR A 51 43.04 -14.57 -19.27
CA THR A 51 44.02 -14.21 -20.29
C THR A 51 44.78 -15.46 -20.68
N GLN A 52 44.79 -15.75 -21.98
CA GLN A 52 45.53 -16.89 -22.50
C GLN A 52 47.01 -16.56 -22.31
N GLU A 53 47.62 -17.03 -21.22
CA GLU A 53 49.07 -17.02 -21.10
C GLU A 53 49.60 -17.66 -22.37
N SER A 54 50.30 -16.86 -23.18
CA SER A 54 50.87 -17.34 -24.42
C SER A 54 51.83 -18.46 -24.05
N GLN A 55 51.38 -19.71 -24.23
CA GLN A 55 52.22 -20.86 -23.95
C GLN A 55 53.53 -20.61 -24.70
N PRO A 56 54.69 -20.69 -24.02
CA PRO A 56 55.96 -20.45 -24.70
C PRO A 56 55.99 -21.31 -25.96
N LEU A 57 56.51 -20.79 -27.06
CA LEU A 57 56.50 -21.53 -28.35
C LEU A 57 57.22 -22.90 -28.23
N LEU A 58 58.02 -23.08 -27.17
CA LEU A 58 58.79 -24.27 -26.86
C LEU A 58 57.92 -25.54 -26.72
N PRO A 59 56.92 -25.65 -25.82
CA PRO A 59 56.02 -26.81 -25.73
C PRO A 59 55.24 -27.13 -27.02
N LYS A 60 54.96 -26.15 -27.91
CA LYS A 60 54.36 -26.41 -29.23
C LYS A 60 55.31 -27.03 -30.24
N LEU A 61 56.62 -26.76 -30.11
CA LEU A 61 57.68 -27.29 -30.98
C LEU A 61 58.20 -28.66 -30.52
N MET A 62 58.07 -28.99 -29.23
CA MET A 62 58.54 -30.27 -28.65
C MET A 62 58.05 -31.53 -29.38
N PRO A 63 56.78 -31.64 -29.83
CA PRO A 63 56.31 -32.80 -30.60
C PRO A 63 57.04 -32.95 -31.95
N ILE A 64 57.33 -31.83 -32.61
CA ILE A 64 58.07 -31.81 -33.89
C ILE A 64 59.51 -32.26 -33.64
N VAL A 65 60.14 -31.74 -32.58
CA VAL A 65 61.51 -32.14 -32.17
C VAL A 65 61.55 -33.64 -31.82
N MET A 66 60.54 -34.18 -31.14
CA MET A 66 60.45 -35.60 -30.83
C MET A 66 60.27 -36.46 -32.08
N VAL A 67 59.41 -36.08 -33.03
CA VAL A 67 59.22 -36.81 -34.29
C VAL A 67 60.51 -36.85 -35.11
N VAL A 68 61.22 -35.72 -35.19
CA VAL A 68 62.54 -35.64 -35.83
C VAL A 68 63.57 -36.49 -35.08
N GLY A 69 63.55 -36.51 -33.74
CA GLY A 69 64.41 -37.34 -32.91
C GLY A 69 64.17 -38.85 -33.11
N VAL A 70 62.90 -39.28 -33.18
CA VAL A 70 62.51 -40.66 -33.44
C VAL A 70 62.95 -41.08 -34.86
N LEU A 71 62.68 -40.27 -35.88
CA LEU A 71 63.15 -40.52 -37.25
C LEU A 71 64.68 -40.60 -37.33
N GLY A 72 65.39 -39.68 -36.66
CA GLY A 72 66.85 -39.68 -36.58
C GLY A 72 67.41 -40.94 -35.93
N SER A 73 66.81 -41.39 -34.84
CA SER A 73 67.21 -42.62 -34.15
C SER A 73 66.99 -43.88 -35.00
N ILE A 74 65.88 -43.97 -35.75
CA ILE A 74 65.58 -45.08 -36.65
C ILE A 74 66.58 -45.13 -37.83
N ILE A 75 66.89 -43.98 -38.43
CA ILE A 75 67.87 -43.88 -39.53
C ILE A 75 69.28 -44.23 -39.04
N TRP A 76 69.65 -43.77 -37.85
CA TRP A 76 70.94 -44.12 -37.24
C TRP A 76 71.03 -45.62 -36.90
N MET A 77 69.94 -46.21 -36.40
CA MET A 77 69.86 -47.66 -36.15
C MET A 77 70.04 -48.45 -37.45
N ALA A 78 69.39 -48.03 -38.54
CA ALA A 78 69.48 -48.66 -39.86
C ALA A 78 70.89 -48.55 -40.49
N LYS A 79 71.63 -47.47 -40.20
CA LYS A 79 72.99 -47.27 -40.70
C LYS A 79 74.08 -47.88 -39.80
N SER A 80 73.82 -48.11 -38.51
CA SER A 80 74.87 -48.47 -37.55
C SER A 80 75.31 -49.95 -37.57
N GLY A 81 74.58 -50.87 -38.23
CA GLY A 81 75.04 -52.24 -38.53
C GLY A 81 75.50 -53.13 -37.36
N GLY A 82 75.40 -52.68 -36.10
CA GLY A 82 75.90 -53.37 -34.92
C GLY A 82 74.86 -54.30 -34.27
N ARG A 83 75.33 -55.28 -33.46
CA ARG A 83 74.46 -56.22 -32.71
C ARG A 83 73.46 -55.44 -31.86
N MET A 84 72.18 -55.61 -32.16
CA MET A 84 71.08 -54.95 -31.45
C MET A 84 71.06 -55.39 -29.98
N SER A 85 71.36 -54.49 -29.05
CA SER A 85 71.14 -54.74 -27.63
C SER A 85 69.65 -54.52 -27.31
N PRO A 86 69.02 -55.35 -26.47
CA PRO A 86 67.61 -55.17 -26.08
C PRO A 86 67.30 -53.77 -25.50
N MET A 87 68.31 -53.11 -24.94
CA MET A 87 68.22 -51.75 -24.42
C MET A 87 68.12 -50.68 -25.51
N MET A 88 68.72 -50.90 -26.70
CA MET A 88 68.63 -49.99 -27.84
C MET A 88 67.22 -49.95 -28.48
N LEU A 89 66.50 -51.07 -28.41
CA LEU A 89 65.13 -51.22 -28.90
C LEU A 89 64.06 -50.63 -27.96
N MET A 90 64.38 -50.44 -26.67
CA MET A 90 63.46 -49.82 -25.69
C MET A 90 63.37 -48.30 -25.83
N PHE A 91 64.42 -47.63 -26.33
CA PHE A 91 64.47 -46.17 -26.41
C PHE A 91 63.37 -45.57 -27.32
N PRO A 92 63.13 -46.07 -28.55
CA PRO A 92 62.04 -45.57 -29.39
C PRO A 92 60.65 -45.87 -28.80
N VAL A 93 60.49 -47.01 -28.11
CA VAL A 93 59.22 -47.43 -27.50
C VAL A 93 58.87 -46.56 -26.30
N MET A 94 59.82 -46.28 -25.41
CA MET A 94 59.63 -45.37 -24.26
C MET A 94 59.39 -43.93 -24.73
N MET A 95 60.08 -43.49 -25.79
CA MET A 95 59.89 -42.16 -26.35
C MET A 95 58.49 -42.00 -26.97
N LEU A 96 57.97 -43.02 -27.65
CA LEU A 96 56.60 -43.06 -28.15
C LEU A 96 55.55 -43.10 -27.01
N ALA A 97 55.80 -43.88 -25.95
CA ALA A 97 54.93 -43.92 -24.78
C ALA A 97 54.89 -42.56 -24.06
N SER A 98 56.04 -41.90 -23.91
CA SER A 98 56.16 -40.56 -23.35
C SER A 98 55.56 -39.48 -24.25
N ALA A 99 55.59 -39.65 -25.57
CA ALA A 99 54.90 -38.76 -26.51
C ALA A 99 53.38 -38.90 -26.37
N GLY A 100 52.89 -40.14 -26.25
CA GLY A 100 51.47 -40.43 -26.06
C GLY A 100 50.91 -39.78 -24.78
N THR A 101 51.64 -39.88 -23.66
CA THR A 101 51.24 -39.21 -22.41
C THR A 101 51.30 -37.69 -22.53
N MET A 102 52.37 -37.11 -23.09
CA MET A 102 52.47 -35.65 -23.24
C MET A 102 51.40 -35.06 -24.16
N ILE A 103 51.09 -35.72 -25.28
CA ILE A 103 50.02 -35.30 -26.21
C ILE A 103 48.65 -35.42 -25.55
N SER A 104 48.43 -36.44 -24.71
CA SER A 104 47.19 -36.54 -23.93
C SER A 104 47.02 -35.39 -22.94
N THR A 105 48.11 -34.89 -22.34
CA THR A 105 48.09 -33.75 -21.44
C THR A 105 48.01 -32.40 -22.20
N SER A 106 48.63 -32.30 -23.39
CA SER A 106 48.63 -31.07 -24.19
C SER A 106 47.36 -30.86 -25.01
N LEU A 107 46.63 -31.93 -25.35
CA LEU A 107 45.27 -31.87 -25.90
C LEU A 107 44.22 -31.50 -24.82
N GLY A 108 44.64 -31.36 -23.55
CA GLY A 108 43.83 -30.93 -22.40
C GLY A 108 43.35 -29.46 -22.46
N GLY A 109 43.16 -28.89 -23.65
CA GLY A 109 42.48 -27.60 -23.84
C GLY A 109 41.02 -27.59 -23.37
N GLY A 110 40.45 -28.75 -23.05
CA GLY A 110 39.15 -28.88 -22.39
C GLY A 110 39.09 -28.21 -21.01
N ASN A 111 40.21 -28.14 -20.27
CA ASN A 111 40.20 -27.61 -18.92
C ASN A 111 39.88 -26.11 -18.86
N VAL A 112 40.36 -25.31 -19.83
CA VAL A 112 40.07 -23.86 -19.88
C VAL A 112 38.61 -23.60 -20.26
N MET A 113 38.08 -24.33 -21.25
CA MET A 113 36.68 -24.19 -21.65
C MET A 113 35.72 -24.66 -20.54
N GLN A 114 36.06 -25.75 -19.84
CA GLN A 114 35.30 -26.23 -18.69
C GLN A 114 35.36 -25.26 -17.51
N GLU A 115 36.52 -24.64 -17.27
CA GLU A 115 36.68 -23.63 -16.21
C GLU A 115 35.86 -22.37 -16.50
N ILE A 116 35.86 -21.87 -17.75
CA ILE A 116 35.01 -20.73 -18.15
C ILE A 116 33.53 -21.10 -18.00
N ALA A 117 33.12 -22.29 -18.46
CA ALA A 117 31.74 -22.74 -18.33
C ALA A 117 31.31 -22.88 -16.86
N ARG A 118 32.21 -23.36 -15.99
CA ARG A 118 31.99 -23.47 -14.55
C ARG A 118 31.82 -22.10 -13.89
N ARG A 119 32.72 -21.15 -14.16
CA ARG A 119 32.62 -19.77 -13.63
C ARG A 119 31.36 -19.06 -14.09
N ARG A 120 30.99 -19.21 -15.37
CA ARG A 120 29.72 -18.70 -15.90
C ARG A 120 28.53 -19.31 -15.14
N GLN A 121 28.54 -20.63 -14.94
CA GLN A 121 27.45 -21.31 -14.23
C GLN A 121 27.37 -20.89 -12.76
N GLU A 122 28.50 -20.71 -12.10
CA GLU A 122 28.59 -20.20 -10.72
C GLU A 122 28.02 -18.77 -10.64
N TYR A 123 28.41 -17.89 -11.55
CA TYR A 123 27.91 -16.51 -11.59
C TYR A 123 26.42 -16.40 -11.94
N LEU A 124 25.93 -17.19 -12.89
CA LEU A 124 24.51 -17.21 -13.22
C LEU A 124 23.65 -17.77 -12.08
N ARG A 125 24.19 -18.68 -11.26
CA ARG A 125 23.50 -19.11 -10.02
C ARG A 125 23.46 -17.99 -8.99
N TYR A 126 24.58 -17.29 -8.81
CA TYR A 126 24.62 -16.12 -7.94
C TYR A 126 23.59 -15.06 -8.34
N LEU A 127 23.49 -14.71 -9.63
CA LEU A 127 22.46 -13.78 -10.11
C LEU A 127 21.04 -14.32 -9.95
N ALA A 128 20.83 -15.64 -10.03
CA ALA A 128 19.52 -16.24 -9.80
C ALA A 128 19.12 -16.17 -8.32
N ASP A 129 20.06 -16.42 -7.41
CA ASP A 129 19.82 -16.28 -5.96
C ASP A 129 19.49 -14.82 -5.60
N LEU A 130 20.18 -13.84 -6.23
CA LEU A 130 19.85 -12.42 -6.10
C LEU A 130 18.48 -12.06 -6.69
N ASP A 131 18.06 -12.69 -7.80
CA ASP A 131 16.73 -12.46 -8.36
C ASP A 131 15.62 -12.97 -7.42
N ASP A 132 15.84 -14.11 -6.76
CA ASP A 132 14.92 -14.62 -5.74
C ASP A 132 14.80 -13.64 -4.56
N GLU A 133 15.93 -13.11 -4.06
CA GLU A 133 15.97 -12.08 -3.01
C GLU A 133 15.27 -10.78 -3.45
N ARG A 134 15.55 -10.31 -4.67
CA ARG A 134 14.87 -9.16 -5.28
C ARG A 134 13.36 -9.37 -5.30
N GLN A 135 12.88 -10.54 -5.73
CA GLN A 135 11.45 -10.83 -5.77
C GLN A 135 10.80 -10.83 -4.38
N GLU A 136 11.48 -11.33 -3.36
CA GLU A 136 10.99 -11.30 -1.98
C GLU A 136 10.91 -9.87 -1.46
N LEU A 137 11.96 -9.06 -1.67
CA LEU A 137 11.97 -7.64 -1.31
C LEU A 137 10.88 -6.86 -2.04
N HIS A 138 10.77 -7.02 -3.37
CA HIS A 138 9.75 -6.35 -4.17
C HIS A 138 8.34 -6.69 -3.69
N LYS A 139 8.08 -7.96 -3.32
CA LYS A 139 6.80 -8.37 -2.74
C LYS A 139 6.57 -7.72 -1.37
N LEU A 140 7.59 -7.64 -0.52
CA LEU A 140 7.49 -7.01 0.80
C LEU A 140 7.14 -5.53 0.66
N VAL A 141 7.94 -4.77 -0.10
CA VAL A 141 7.74 -3.33 -0.35
C VAL A 141 6.35 -3.07 -0.95
N ARG A 142 5.96 -3.85 -1.96
CA ARG A 142 4.63 -3.73 -2.58
C ARG A 142 3.52 -3.99 -1.57
N ASN A 143 3.64 -5.03 -0.74
CA ASN A 143 2.60 -5.35 0.25
C ASN A 143 2.48 -4.24 1.31
N GLU A 144 3.60 -3.67 1.77
CA GLU A 144 3.59 -2.54 2.71
C GLU A 144 2.90 -1.31 2.11
N GLU A 145 3.25 -0.93 0.87
CA GLU A 145 2.67 0.24 0.23
C GLU A 145 1.21 0.02 -0.19
N VAL A 146 0.83 -1.18 -0.62
CA VAL A 146 -0.59 -1.53 -0.89
C VAL A 146 -1.42 -1.53 0.40
N LEU A 147 -0.82 -1.79 1.56
CA LEU A 147 -1.47 -1.65 2.87
C LEU A 147 -1.62 -0.19 3.32
N ARG A 148 -0.78 0.73 2.84
CA ARG A 148 -0.93 2.17 3.10
C ARG A 148 -1.91 2.80 2.13
N PHE A 149 -1.83 2.41 0.86
CA PHE A 149 -2.60 2.98 -0.25
C PHE A 149 -3.35 1.87 -0.99
N PRO A 150 -4.52 1.43 -0.49
CA PRO A 150 -5.24 0.31 -1.05
C PRO A 150 -5.77 0.58 -2.46
N HIS A 151 -5.70 -0.42 -3.33
CA HIS A 151 -6.36 -0.38 -4.64
C HIS A 151 -7.89 -0.42 -4.43
N PRO A 152 -8.70 0.22 -5.32
CA PRO A 152 -10.16 0.24 -5.23
C PRO A 152 -10.85 -1.10 -4.98
N SER A 153 -10.31 -2.18 -5.52
CA SER A 153 -10.81 -3.54 -5.30
C SER A 153 -10.72 -4.03 -3.85
N ARG A 154 -9.88 -3.40 -3.00
CA ARG A 154 -9.64 -3.78 -1.60
C ARG A 154 -10.37 -2.91 -0.57
N TYR A 155 -11.09 -1.87 -0.99
CA TYR A 155 -11.80 -0.96 -0.06
C TYR A 155 -12.75 -1.67 0.91
N GLN A 156 -13.40 -2.76 0.47
CA GLN A 156 -14.27 -3.55 1.35
C GLN A 156 -13.52 -4.22 2.50
N GLY A 157 -12.25 -4.59 2.30
CA GLY A 157 -11.39 -5.11 3.36
C GLY A 157 -11.17 -4.07 4.44
N TYR A 158 -10.79 -2.85 4.06
CA TYR A 158 -10.47 -1.75 4.98
C TYR A 158 -11.63 -1.35 5.88
N LEU A 159 -12.85 -1.32 5.33
CA LEU A 159 -14.05 -0.92 6.07
C LEU A 159 -14.42 -1.85 7.23
N ASN A 160 -13.81 -3.04 7.33
CA ASN A 160 -14.04 -4.00 8.42
C ASN A 160 -12.78 -4.29 9.23
N ASP A 161 -11.66 -3.64 8.92
CA ASP A 161 -10.34 -4.02 9.40
C ASP A 161 -9.73 -2.94 10.31
N ARG A 162 -8.60 -3.28 10.92
CA ARG A 162 -7.82 -2.47 11.86
C ARG A 162 -7.04 -1.32 11.21
N TYR A 163 -7.15 -1.16 9.90
CA TYR A 163 -6.35 -0.23 9.10
C TYR A 163 -7.12 1.00 8.61
N LEU A 164 -8.40 1.13 8.98
CA LEU A 164 -9.15 2.36 8.76
C LEU A 164 -8.46 3.52 9.51
N TRP A 165 -8.31 4.69 8.88
CA TRP A 165 -7.76 5.91 9.51
C TRP A 165 -6.42 5.73 10.20
N SER A 166 -5.57 4.91 9.61
CA SER A 166 -4.29 4.54 10.18
C SER A 166 -3.17 5.55 9.91
N ILE A 167 -3.38 6.47 8.98
CA ILE A 167 -2.46 7.58 8.67
C ILE A 167 -2.85 8.79 9.53
N ARG A 168 -1.89 9.27 10.32
CA ARG A 168 -1.99 10.48 11.15
C ARG A 168 -1.11 11.60 10.58
N GLU A 169 -1.25 12.82 11.10
CA GLU A 169 -0.48 14.00 10.67
C GLU A 169 1.06 13.81 10.70
N ASP A 170 1.55 13.03 11.68
CA ASP A 170 2.98 12.75 11.87
C ASP A 170 3.55 11.73 10.87
N ASP A 171 2.73 10.99 10.11
CA ASP A 171 3.20 10.00 9.14
C ASP A 171 3.62 10.70 7.83
N ASP A 172 4.73 10.27 7.22
CA ASP A 172 5.21 10.78 5.93
C ASP A 172 4.17 10.62 4.80
N SER A 173 3.26 9.66 4.96
CA SER A 173 2.17 9.34 4.04
C SER A 173 0.97 10.30 4.17
N PHE A 174 1.00 11.25 5.11
CA PHE A 174 -0.07 12.24 5.31
C PHE A 174 -0.17 13.18 4.11
N LEU A 175 -1.40 13.45 3.65
CA LEU A 175 -1.74 14.19 2.43
C LEU A 175 -1.16 13.58 1.13
N CYS A 176 -0.90 12.28 1.14
CA CYS A 176 -0.56 11.54 -0.07
C CYS A 176 -1.82 10.94 -0.69
N PHE A 177 -2.00 11.17 -1.99
CA PHE A 177 -3.14 10.69 -2.77
C PHE A 177 -2.69 9.64 -3.76
N ARG A 178 -3.33 8.47 -3.71
CA ARG A 178 -3.11 7.40 -4.69
C ARG A 178 -3.77 7.76 -6.01
N VAL A 179 -2.99 7.74 -7.09
CA VAL A 179 -3.48 8.07 -8.44
C VAL A 179 -3.60 6.85 -9.35
N GLY A 180 -2.92 5.75 -9.05
CA GLY A 180 -2.91 4.62 -9.96
C GLY A 180 -1.88 3.56 -9.62
N THR A 181 -1.55 2.76 -10.63
CA THR A 181 -0.52 1.72 -10.57
C THR A 181 0.51 1.91 -11.67
N GLY A 182 1.78 1.71 -11.36
CA GLY A 182 2.84 1.68 -12.36
C GLY A 182 4.19 1.33 -11.76
N PHE A 183 5.24 1.91 -12.31
CA PHE A 183 6.62 1.57 -11.97
C PHE A 183 7.17 2.60 -10.98
N VAL A 184 7.81 2.10 -9.93
CA VAL A 184 8.50 2.96 -8.95
C VAL A 184 9.94 2.46 -8.82
N SER A 185 10.89 3.38 -8.99
CA SER A 185 12.29 3.13 -8.64
C SER A 185 12.40 3.19 -7.13
N THR A 186 12.92 2.12 -6.54
CA THR A 186 13.26 2.09 -5.10
C THR A 186 14.63 2.72 -4.91
N ASP A 187 14.97 3.07 -3.66
CA ASP A 187 16.35 3.38 -3.28
C ASP A 187 17.31 2.27 -3.74
N ASP A 188 18.59 2.60 -3.94
CA ASP A 188 19.64 1.72 -4.48
C ASP A 188 19.94 0.53 -3.54
N HIS A 189 18.98 -0.39 -3.41
CA HIS A 189 19.12 -1.59 -2.62
C HIS A 189 20.13 -2.53 -3.27
N PHE A 190 20.05 -2.74 -4.59
CA PHE A 190 21.12 -3.40 -5.33
C PHE A 190 22.08 -2.35 -5.89
N VAL A 191 23.31 -2.35 -5.39
CA VAL A 191 24.36 -1.42 -5.81
C VAL A 191 25.25 -2.11 -6.84
N PHE A 192 25.30 -1.56 -8.05
CA PHE A 192 26.03 -2.14 -9.17
C PHE A 192 27.43 -1.54 -9.30
N PRO A 193 28.46 -2.36 -9.57
CA PRO A 193 29.82 -1.89 -9.74
C PRO A 193 29.99 -1.23 -11.12
N GLU A 194 30.95 -0.30 -11.22
CA GLU A 194 31.37 0.23 -12.52
C GLU A 194 31.99 -0.89 -13.35
N LEU A 195 31.45 -1.10 -14.56
CA LEU A 195 31.94 -2.13 -15.47
C LEU A 195 33.31 -1.71 -16.07
N PRO A 196 34.36 -2.53 -15.95
CA PRO A 196 35.59 -2.34 -16.72
C PRO A 196 35.31 -2.58 -18.22
N ARG A 197 36.36 -2.61 -19.05
CA ARG A 197 36.21 -2.85 -20.49
C ARG A 197 35.50 -4.18 -20.72
N GLU A 198 34.35 -4.13 -21.42
CA GLU A 198 33.52 -5.30 -21.72
C GLU A 198 34.28 -6.43 -22.42
N GLU A 199 35.34 -6.08 -23.16
CA GLU A 199 36.20 -7.02 -23.90
C GLU A 199 36.92 -8.02 -22.97
N ASP A 200 37.15 -7.65 -21.71
CA ASP A 200 37.87 -8.47 -20.73
C ASP A 200 36.93 -9.38 -19.92
N LEU A 201 35.61 -9.18 -20.02
CA LEU A 201 34.60 -9.87 -19.23
C LEU A 201 33.87 -10.97 -20.02
N GLU A 202 33.38 -11.97 -19.32
CA GLU A 202 32.63 -13.05 -19.94
C GLU A 202 31.27 -12.55 -20.49
N PRO A 203 31.00 -12.64 -21.80
CA PRO A 203 29.91 -11.92 -22.45
C PRO A 203 28.51 -12.34 -22.00
N VAL A 204 28.31 -13.62 -21.64
CA VAL A 204 27.00 -14.10 -21.16
C VAL A 204 26.70 -13.54 -19.78
N SER A 205 27.70 -13.56 -18.90
CA SER A 205 27.62 -13.06 -17.52
C SER A 205 27.39 -11.55 -17.49
N VAL A 206 28.08 -10.78 -18.33
CA VAL A 206 27.85 -9.32 -18.46
C VAL A 206 26.47 -9.01 -18.99
N SER A 207 26.00 -9.76 -19.99
CA SER A 207 24.65 -9.56 -20.53
C SER A 207 23.58 -9.84 -19.47
N ALA A 208 23.75 -10.90 -18.66
CA ALA A 208 22.86 -11.21 -17.56
C ALA A 208 22.89 -10.14 -16.46
N LEU A 209 24.09 -9.66 -16.09
CA LEU A 209 24.27 -8.58 -15.11
C LEU A 209 23.57 -7.29 -15.55
N ARG A 210 23.66 -6.91 -16.84
CA ARG A 210 22.96 -5.73 -17.38
C ARG A 210 21.45 -5.85 -17.28
N LEU A 211 20.89 -6.99 -17.71
CA LEU A 211 19.45 -7.23 -17.62
C LEU A 211 18.95 -7.18 -16.17
N PHE A 212 19.75 -7.72 -15.23
CA PHE A 212 19.45 -7.62 -13.81
C PHE A 212 19.55 -6.17 -13.33
N SER A 213 20.60 -5.43 -13.69
CA SER A 213 20.78 -4.02 -13.32
C SER A 213 19.64 -3.12 -13.77
N ASP A 214 19.07 -3.35 -14.95
CA ASP A 214 17.96 -2.54 -15.48
C ASP A 214 16.65 -2.76 -14.70
N THR A 215 16.50 -3.91 -14.02
CA THR A 215 15.24 -4.33 -13.38
C THR A 215 15.33 -4.47 -11.86
N ALA A 216 16.54 -4.53 -11.29
CA ALA A 216 16.77 -4.84 -9.88
C ALA A 216 16.10 -3.84 -8.92
N ASN A 217 16.25 -2.54 -9.20
CA ASN A 217 15.74 -1.47 -8.36
C ASN A 217 14.39 -0.90 -8.84
N THR A 218 13.77 -1.48 -9.87
CA THR A 218 12.47 -1.04 -10.40
C THR A 218 11.36 -2.02 -10.05
N ILE A 219 10.38 -1.58 -9.26
CA ILE A 219 9.24 -2.41 -8.86
C ILE A 219 8.03 -2.07 -9.72
N GLU A 220 7.47 -3.09 -10.38
CA GLU A 220 6.24 -2.99 -11.17
C GLU A 220 4.98 -3.05 -10.27
N ASP A 221 3.81 -2.69 -10.81
CA ASP A 221 2.51 -2.76 -10.12
C ASP A 221 2.47 -2.06 -8.74
N MET A 222 3.27 -1.00 -8.58
CA MET A 222 3.33 -0.22 -7.35
C MET A 222 2.20 0.82 -7.32
N PRO A 223 1.59 1.07 -6.15
CA PRO A 223 0.67 2.20 -6.01
C PRO A 223 1.45 3.50 -6.21
N ILE A 224 1.03 4.28 -7.21
CA ILE A 224 1.61 5.60 -7.44
C ILE A 224 0.85 6.59 -6.58
N VAL A 225 1.61 7.33 -5.79
CA VAL A 225 1.09 8.32 -4.85
C VAL A 225 1.70 9.69 -5.13
N VAL A 226 0.89 10.73 -4.95
CA VAL A 226 1.33 12.11 -5.08
C VAL A 226 1.11 12.82 -3.74
N SER A 227 2.14 13.51 -3.25
CA SER A 227 2.06 14.24 -1.98
C SER A 227 1.63 15.68 -2.21
N LEU A 228 0.63 16.17 -1.48
CA LEU A 228 0.29 17.60 -1.45
C LEU A 228 1.13 18.41 -0.48
N ARG A 229 2.02 17.80 0.30
CA ARG A 229 2.87 18.55 1.25
C ARG A 229 3.80 19.52 0.52
N GLY A 230 4.24 19.17 -0.69
CA GLY A 230 5.11 19.99 -1.54
C GLY A 230 4.38 20.94 -2.49
N PHE A 231 3.04 20.87 -2.59
CA PHE A 231 2.26 21.64 -3.57
C PHE A 231 1.03 22.27 -2.91
N THR A 232 0.73 23.52 -3.26
CA THR A 232 -0.47 24.20 -2.74
C THR A 232 -1.76 23.64 -3.34
N ARG A 233 -1.68 23.11 -4.58
CA ARG A 233 -2.82 22.54 -5.29
C ARG A 233 -2.44 21.34 -6.13
N CYS A 234 -3.34 20.36 -6.18
CA CYS A 234 -3.38 19.29 -7.16
C CYS A 234 -4.65 19.41 -7.98
N VAL A 235 -4.51 19.40 -9.31
CA VAL A 235 -5.63 19.51 -10.24
C VAL A 235 -5.67 18.26 -11.12
N VAL A 236 -6.82 17.61 -11.18
CA VAL A 236 -7.09 16.50 -12.09
C VAL A 236 -7.85 17.02 -13.31
N SER A 237 -7.36 16.70 -14.50
CA SER A 237 -7.94 17.06 -15.79
C SER A 237 -7.92 15.88 -16.76
N GLY A 238 -8.57 16.02 -17.91
CA GLY A 238 -8.67 15.00 -18.95
C GLY A 238 -10.11 14.66 -19.30
N GLU A 239 -10.33 13.53 -19.98
CA GLU A 239 -11.66 13.05 -20.36
C GLU A 239 -12.58 12.99 -19.14
N LYS A 240 -13.73 13.68 -19.18
CA LYS A 240 -14.63 13.87 -18.03
C LYS A 240 -14.89 12.59 -17.23
N GLN A 241 -15.26 11.50 -17.89
CA GLN A 241 -15.61 10.25 -17.20
C GLN A 241 -14.40 9.63 -16.48
N ARG A 242 -13.20 9.73 -17.05
CA ARG A 242 -11.98 9.15 -16.48
C ARG A 242 -11.39 10.02 -15.38
N SER A 243 -11.34 11.34 -15.58
CA SER A 243 -10.88 12.28 -14.57
C SER A 243 -11.79 12.22 -13.32
N GLU A 244 -13.11 12.15 -13.49
CA GLU A 244 -14.05 11.93 -12.38
C GLU A 244 -13.87 10.56 -11.70
N SER A 245 -13.56 9.52 -12.47
CA SER A 245 -13.30 8.17 -11.95
C SER A 245 -12.05 8.13 -11.08
N LEU A 246 -10.96 8.71 -11.56
CA LEU A 246 -9.71 8.87 -10.84
C LEU A 246 -9.90 9.73 -9.60
N PHE A 247 -10.55 10.89 -9.73
CA PHE A 247 -10.78 11.81 -8.63
C PHE A 247 -11.58 11.15 -7.50
N ARG A 248 -12.64 10.39 -7.83
CA ARG A 248 -13.37 9.59 -6.83
C ARG A 248 -12.47 8.54 -6.17
N SER A 249 -11.58 7.89 -6.92
CA SER A 249 -10.64 6.93 -6.34
C SER A 249 -9.66 7.57 -5.36
N MET A 250 -9.04 8.69 -5.77
CA MET A 250 -8.12 9.49 -4.95
C MET A 250 -8.79 9.89 -3.63
N LEU A 251 -9.99 10.46 -3.71
CA LEU A 251 -10.76 10.89 -2.56
C LEU A 251 -11.13 9.72 -1.64
N MET A 252 -11.66 8.61 -2.18
CA MET A 252 -12.05 7.47 -1.35
C MET A 252 -10.86 6.81 -0.67
N THR A 253 -9.70 6.71 -1.33
CA THR A 253 -8.46 6.23 -0.68
C THR A 253 -8.08 7.14 0.48
N PHE A 254 -8.12 8.46 0.27
CA PHE A 254 -7.83 9.44 1.31
C PHE A 254 -8.75 9.28 2.54
N PHE A 255 -10.07 9.25 2.34
CA PHE A 255 -11.02 9.14 3.45
C PHE A 255 -10.99 7.81 4.20
N LEU A 256 -10.52 6.74 3.57
CA LEU A 256 -10.31 5.44 4.21
C LEU A 256 -9.04 5.40 5.07
N THR A 257 -8.02 6.19 4.71
CA THR A 257 -6.67 6.07 5.28
C THR A 257 -6.36 7.16 6.29
N HIS A 258 -6.86 8.38 6.09
CA HIS A 258 -6.57 9.55 6.92
C HIS A 258 -7.61 9.73 8.03
N HIS A 259 -7.15 10.04 9.23
CA HIS A 259 -8.05 10.30 10.36
C HIS A 259 -8.82 11.64 10.21
N PRO A 260 -10.13 11.68 10.48
CA PRO A 260 -10.95 12.89 10.26
C PRO A 260 -10.69 14.03 11.26
N GLU A 261 -9.96 13.79 12.35
CA GLU A 261 -9.52 14.86 13.27
C GLU A 261 -8.23 15.55 12.81
N ASP A 262 -7.41 14.87 12.00
CA ASP A 262 -6.14 15.44 11.52
C ASP A 262 -6.34 16.23 10.23
N CYS A 263 -7.36 15.89 9.44
CA CYS A 263 -7.69 16.61 8.22
C CYS A 263 -9.19 16.85 8.06
N HIS A 264 -9.54 18.14 7.99
CA HIS A 264 -10.88 18.63 7.73
C HIS A 264 -11.06 18.98 6.26
N VAL A 265 -12.15 18.52 5.67
CA VAL A 265 -12.44 18.70 4.25
C VAL A 265 -13.55 19.72 4.05
N VAL A 266 -13.25 20.74 3.26
CA VAL A 266 -14.17 21.81 2.87
C VAL A 266 -14.49 21.66 1.39
N LEU A 267 -15.76 21.87 1.02
CA LEU A 267 -16.22 21.71 -0.35
C LEU A 267 -16.55 23.07 -0.98
N ALA A 268 -16.21 23.24 -2.24
CA ALA A 268 -16.69 24.34 -3.08
C ALA A 268 -16.99 23.79 -4.49
N CYS A 269 -18.00 22.92 -4.57
CA CYS A 269 -18.34 22.19 -5.81
C CYS A 269 -19.68 22.64 -6.39
N LYS A 270 -19.70 22.97 -7.69
CA LYS A 270 -20.88 23.31 -8.49
C LYS A 270 -21.64 22.05 -8.93
N ASP A 271 -20.92 20.97 -9.25
CA ASP A 271 -21.54 19.69 -9.60
C ASP A 271 -22.11 19.01 -8.35
N PRO A 272 -23.42 18.70 -8.31
CA PRO A 272 -24.06 18.09 -7.15
C PRO A 272 -23.53 16.70 -6.80
N GLN A 273 -22.84 16.01 -7.73
CA GLN A 273 -22.32 14.67 -7.47
C GLN A 273 -21.33 14.65 -6.29
N TRP A 274 -20.51 15.70 -6.12
CA TRP A 274 -19.48 15.75 -5.09
C TRP A 274 -20.08 16.02 -3.71
N PRO A 275 -20.89 17.07 -3.49
CA PRO A 275 -21.54 17.27 -2.21
C PRO A 275 -22.46 16.11 -1.84
N GLU A 276 -23.16 15.49 -2.80
CA GLU A 276 -24.02 14.34 -2.51
C GLU A 276 -23.26 13.11 -2.03
N LEU A 277 -22.09 12.86 -2.62
CA LEU A 277 -21.19 11.77 -2.23
C LEU A 277 -20.53 12.04 -0.88
N LEU A 278 -19.95 13.23 -0.73
CA LEU A 278 -19.03 13.55 0.36
C LEU A 278 -19.76 13.91 1.66
N LYS A 279 -21.04 14.29 1.61
CA LYS A 279 -21.81 14.70 2.80
C LYS A 279 -21.93 13.69 3.93
N TRP A 280 -21.70 12.42 3.62
CA TRP A 280 -21.80 11.33 4.55
C TRP A 280 -20.50 11.10 5.32
N LEU A 281 -19.40 11.73 4.90
CA LEU A 281 -18.07 11.46 5.44
C LEU A 281 -17.80 12.28 6.70
N PRO A 282 -17.22 11.67 7.75
CA PRO A 282 -16.92 12.36 9.00
C PRO A 282 -15.94 13.53 8.82
N HIS A 283 -15.08 13.48 7.81
CA HIS A 283 -14.13 14.56 7.46
C HIS A 283 -14.79 15.86 7.00
N THR A 284 -16.05 15.80 6.54
CA THR A 284 -16.76 16.95 5.94
C THR A 284 -17.77 17.59 6.89
N VAL A 285 -17.95 17.00 8.07
CA VAL A 285 -18.94 17.45 9.06
C VAL A 285 -18.32 18.49 9.98
N ARG A 286 -18.97 19.66 10.09
CA ARG A 286 -18.65 20.66 11.11
C ARG A 286 -19.18 20.18 12.47
N ARG A 287 -18.29 20.00 13.46
CA ARG A 287 -18.69 19.82 14.86
C ARG A 287 -18.75 21.18 15.56
N SER A 288 -19.69 22.03 15.15
CA SER A 288 -20.09 23.19 15.94
C SER A 288 -21.45 22.88 16.56
N ASP A 289 -21.63 23.27 17.82
CA ASP A 289 -22.62 22.82 18.82
C ASP A 289 -24.06 22.46 18.38
N TYR A 290 -24.52 22.78 17.15
CA TYR A 290 -25.92 22.58 16.74
C TYR A 290 -26.17 22.16 15.27
N GLU A 291 -25.14 22.00 14.41
CA GLU A 291 -25.38 21.71 12.97
C GLU A 291 -24.41 20.69 12.35
N LEU A 292 -24.88 19.46 12.11
CA LEU A 292 -24.21 18.46 11.27
C LEU A 292 -24.64 18.63 9.80
N TYR A 293 -24.01 19.55 9.07
CA TYR A 293 -24.12 19.58 7.62
C TYR A 293 -22.75 19.55 6.94
N PRO A 294 -22.64 18.93 5.75
CA PRO A 294 -21.46 19.08 4.91
C PRO A 294 -21.22 20.55 4.58
N PHE A 295 -20.00 21.01 4.83
CA PHE A 295 -19.62 22.39 4.60
C PHE A 295 -19.32 22.64 3.11
N ASN A 296 -20.35 22.96 2.31
CA ASN A 296 -20.19 23.44 0.94
C ASN A 296 -20.33 24.97 0.87
N LEU A 297 -19.19 25.62 0.63
CA LEU A 297 -19.04 27.08 0.61
C LEU A 297 -19.84 27.78 -0.49
N LEU A 298 -20.25 27.09 -1.55
CA LEU A 298 -21.01 27.72 -2.64
C LEU A 298 -22.48 27.96 -2.28
N HIS A 299 -23.02 27.29 -1.27
CA HIS A 299 -24.44 27.37 -0.91
C HIS A 299 -24.71 28.06 0.43
N GLN A 300 -23.67 28.48 1.14
CA GLN A 300 -23.77 29.09 2.46
C GLN A 300 -22.97 30.39 2.51
N THR A 301 -23.41 31.33 3.34
CA THR A 301 -22.57 32.47 3.72
C THR A 301 -21.47 31.96 4.65
N PHE A 302 -20.21 32.17 4.27
CA PHE A 302 -19.07 31.70 5.04
C PHE A 302 -18.13 32.86 5.39
N ASP A 303 -17.59 32.84 6.60
CA ASP A 303 -16.43 33.63 7.01
C ASP A 303 -15.24 32.68 7.19
N LEU A 304 -14.25 32.82 6.31
CA LEU A 304 -13.05 31.97 6.33
C LEU A 304 -12.31 32.01 7.68
N ARG A 305 -12.41 33.08 8.47
CA ARG A 305 -11.71 33.16 9.75
C ARG A 305 -12.42 32.46 10.90
N GLU A 306 -13.75 32.42 10.86
CA GLU A 306 -14.58 31.83 11.92
C GLU A 306 -14.99 30.39 11.59
N ASP A 307 -15.14 30.08 10.30
CA ASP A 307 -15.67 28.79 9.85
C ASP A 307 -14.59 27.76 9.51
N LEU A 308 -13.34 28.18 9.30
CA LEU A 308 -12.23 27.23 9.15
C LEU A 308 -11.83 26.67 10.52
N PRO A 309 -11.70 25.34 10.67
CA PRO A 309 -11.24 24.75 11.91
C PRO A 309 -9.84 25.28 12.24
N GLN A 310 -9.66 25.70 13.50
CA GLN A 310 -8.39 26.27 13.98
C GLN A 310 -7.35 25.19 14.30
N GLN A 311 -7.77 23.92 14.37
CA GLN A 311 -6.93 22.76 14.62
C GLN A 311 -7.03 21.79 13.43
N GLY A 312 -5.93 21.09 13.13
CA GLY A 312 -5.83 20.15 12.02
C GLY A 312 -5.60 20.82 10.67
N THR A 313 -5.27 20.01 9.66
CA THR A 313 -5.03 20.48 8.30
C THR A 313 -6.34 20.64 7.54
N THR A 314 -6.58 21.80 6.93
CA THR A 314 -7.75 22.01 6.05
C THR A 314 -7.41 21.65 4.60
N LEU A 315 -8.23 20.78 4.00
CA LEU A 315 -8.20 20.44 2.57
C LEU A 315 -9.43 20.98 1.86
N LEU A 316 -9.23 21.78 0.80
CA LEU A 316 -10.31 22.23 -0.08
C LEU A 316 -10.50 21.27 -1.25
N ILE A 317 -11.75 20.85 -1.48
CA ILE A 317 -12.16 20.13 -2.70
C ILE A 317 -13.06 21.02 -3.54
N THR A 318 -12.75 21.18 -4.83
CA THR A 318 -13.52 22.06 -5.72
C THR A 318 -13.50 21.61 -7.17
N ASP A 319 -14.55 21.94 -7.91
CA ASP A 319 -14.65 21.80 -9.37
C ASP A 319 -14.79 23.17 -10.08
N SER A 320 -14.64 24.26 -9.32
CA SER A 320 -14.97 25.61 -9.77
C SER A 320 -13.72 26.47 -9.84
N GLU A 321 -13.28 26.73 -11.07
CA GLU A 321 -12.12 27.59 -11.31
C GLU A 321 -12.31 29.02 -10.76
N ASP A 322 -13.52 29.58 -10.88
CA ASP A 322 -13.85 30.90 -10.33
C ASP A 322 -13.62 30.97 -8.81
N PHE A 323 -13.89 29.88 -8.10
CA PHE A 323 -13.71 29.82 -6.66
C PHE A 323 -12.22 29.78 -6.32
N LEU A 324 -11.45 28.96 -7.04
CA LEU A 324 -10.01 28.87 -6.88
C LEU A 324 -9.30 30.19 -7.14
N ARG A 325 -9.70 30.93 -8.19
CA ARG A 325 -9.09 32.25 -8.51
C ARG A 325 -9.35 33.28 -7.42
N ASN A 326 -10.52 33.27 -6.79
CA ASN A 326 -10.91 34.27 -5.80
C ASN A 326 -10.51 33.92 -4.36
N TYR A 327 -10.54 32.63 -4.00
CA TYR A 327 -10.41 32.17 -2.61
C TYR A 327 -9.35 31.09 -2.41
N GLY A 328 -8.69 30.59 -3.46
CA GLY A 328 -7.70 29.52 -3.33
C GLY A 328 -6.53 29.87 -2.40
N SER A 329 -6.13 31.15 -2.34
CA SER A 329 -5.01 31.59 -1.48
C SER A 329 -5.25 31.45 0.01
N TYR A 330 -6.50 31.24 0.46
CA TYR A 330 -6.83 31.05 1.88
C TYR A 330 -6.68 29.60 2.35
N PHE A 331 -6.50 28.64 1.43
CA PHE A 331 -6.42 27.22 1.75
C PHE A 331 -4.98 26.73 1.56
N PRO A 332 -4.42 25.98 2.52
CA PRO A 332 -3.06 25.48 2.43
C PRO A 332 -2.92 24.36 1.40
N HIS A 333 -3.93 23.49 1.31
CA HIS A 333 -3.97 22.36 0.38
C HIS A 333 -5.29 22.33 -0.37
N ILE A 334 -5.19 22.14 -1.68
CA ILE A 334 -6.33 22.15 -2.61
C ILE A 334 -6.27 20.91 -3.49
N VAL A 335 -7.40 20.23 -3.65
CA VAL A 335 -7.60 19.16 -4.62
C VAL A 335 -8.78 19.55 -5.51
N ALA A 336 -8.50 19.73 -6.80
CA ALA A 336 -9.50 20.20 -7.74
C ALA A 336 -9.67 19.27 -8.95
N ILE A 337 -10.87 19.23 -9.51
CA ILE A 337 -11.13 18.61 -10.80
C ILE A 337 -11.58 19.69 -11.78
N LEU A 338 -10.80 19.94 -12.83
CA LEU A 338 -11.04 21.02 -13.77
C LEU A 338 -10.92 20.51 -15.22
N PRO A 339 -11.81 20.95 -16.14
CA PRO A 339 -11.82 20.48 -17.52
C PRO A 339 -10.65 21.00 -18.35
N GLU A 340 -10.23 22.26 -18.12
CA GLU A 340 -9.09 22.90 -18.76
C GLU A 340 -8.24 23.54 -17.68
N VAL A 341 -6.91 23.50 -17.86
CA VAL A 341 -6.00 23.98 -16.84
C VAL A 341 -4.84 24.75 -17.45
N GLU A 342 -4.72 26.02 -17.08
CA GLU A 342 -3.46 26.73 -17.22
C GLU A 342 -2.47 26.16 -16.22
N HIS A 343 -1.42 25.52 -16.72
CA HIS A 343 -0.35 25.00 -15.89
C HIS A 343 0.42 26.16 -15.25
N THR A 344 0.55 26.10 -13.92
CA THR A 344 1.36 27.05 -13.14
C THR A 344 2.55 26.34 -12.53
N GLU A 345 3.62 27.06 -12.24
CA GLU A 345 4.86 26.45 -11.72
C GLU A 345 4.71 25.84 -10.31
N THR A 346 3.67 26.21 -9.56
CA THR A 346 3.49 25.83 -8.14
C THR A 346 2.43 24.77 -7.90
N GLY A 347 1.74 24.31 -8.96
CA GLY A 347 0.68 23.31 -8.88
C GLY A 347 1.11 21.95 -9.42
N LEU A 348 0.56 20.89 -8.85
CA LEU A 348 0.62 19.55 -9.41
C LEU A 348 -0.57 19.35 -10.35
N TYR A 349 -0.33 18.95 -11.59
CA TYR A 349 -1.38 18.72 -12.58
C TYR A 349 -1.36 17.27 -13.05
N LEU A 350 -2.48 16.58 -12.86
CA LEU A 350 -2.69 15.20 -13.26
C LEU A 350 -3.61 15.18 -14.48
N GLU A 351 -3.07 14.76 -15.61
CA GLU A 351 -3.84 14.62 -16.84
C GLU A 351 -4.11 13.14 -17.10
N VAL A 352 -5.38 12.79 -17.31
CA VAL A 352 -5.79 11.43 -17.65
C VAL A 352 -6.10 11.34 -19.14
N ALA A 353 -5.28 10.57 -19.85
CA ALA A 353 -5.43 10.35 -21.28
C ALA A 353 -6.53 9.31 -21.61
N ASP A 354 -6.93 9.29 -22.88
CA ASP A 354 -7.96 8.39 -23.43
C ASP A 354 -7.56 6.91 -23.40
N ASP A 355 -6.28 6.59 -23.18
CA ASP A 355 -5.79 5.22 -22.97
C ASP A 355 -5.82 4.79 -21.49
N GLY A 356 -6.06 5.74 -20.59
CA GLY A 356 -6.18 5.51 -19.14
C GLY A 356 -4.85 5.66 -18.42
N ILE A 357 -3.84 6.18 -19.10
CA ILE A 357 -2.58 6.58 -18.48
C ILE A 357 -2.79 7.93 -17.79
N VAL A 358 -2.36 8.02 -16.54
CA VAL A 358 -2.24 9.29 -15.82
C VAL A 358 -0.82 9.80 -15.99
N SER A 359 -0.71 11.07 -16.37
CA SER A 359 0.55 11.78 -16.50
C SER A 359 0.59 12.95 -15.53
N VAL A 360 1.77 13.25 -15.00
CA VAL A 360 2.03 14.49 -14.27
C VAL A 360 2.63 15.50 -15.22
N TRP A 361 2.07 16.69 -15.22
CA TRP A 361 2.70 17.83 -15.87
C TRP A 361 3.62 18.55 -14.87
N PHE A 362 4.90 18.68 -15.23
CA PHE A 362 5.90 19.39 -14.43
C PHE A 362 6.87 20.14 -15.35
N HIS A 363 7.08 21.44 -15.08
CA HIS A 363 8.03 22.29 -15.81
C HIS A 363 7.94 22.25 -17.35
N GLY A 364 6.73 22.19 -17.93
CA GLY A 364 6.57 22.19 -19.39
C GLY A 364 6.53 20.81 -20.03
N GLU A 365 6.82 19.75 -19.27
CA GLU A 365 6.84 18.39 -19.75
C GLU A 365 5.73 17.55 -19.10
N SER A 366 5.13 16.65 -19.89
CA SER A 366 4.16 15.67 -19.40
C SER A 366 4.86 14.33 -19.26
N CYS A 367 4.92 13.83 -18.03
CA CYS A 367 5.59 12.59 -17.68
C CYS A 367 4.54 11.52 -17.34
N PRO A 368 4.46 10.40 -18.09
CA PRO A 368 3.53 9.33 -17.77
C PRO A 368 3.92 8.68 -16.44
N LEU A 369 2.96 8.59 -15.52
CA LEU A 369 3.16 7.91 -14.25
C LEU A 369 2.81 6.42 -14.36
N GLY A 370 1.63 6.12 -14.90
CA GLY A 370 1.13 4.76 -14.97
C GLY A 370 -0.36 4.71 -15.28
N LYS A 371 -0.99 3.57 -15.01
CA LYS A 371 -2.42 3.38 -15.25
C LYS A 371 -3.22 4.04 -14.12
N ALA A 372 -4.15 4.93 -14.49
CA ALA A 372 -5.04 5.59 -13.55
C ALA A 372 -5.95 4.58 -12.83
N ASP A 373 -6.18 4.79 -11.54
CA ASP A 373 -7.19 4.03 -10.83
C ASP A 373 -8.60 4.42 -11.29
N GLU A 374 -9.49 3.44 -11.32
CA GLU A 374 -10.90 3.65 -11.66
C GLU A 374 -11.81 3.26 -10.49
N LEU A 375 -12.80 4.09 -10.25
CA LEU A 375 -13.86 3.81 -9.29
C LEU A 375 -15.20 4.13 -9.94
N SER A 376 -16.29 3.46 -9.56
CA SER A 376 -17.64 3.88 -9.99
C SER A 376 -18.30 4.77 -8.93
N TYR A 377 -19.22 5.65 -9.33
CA TYR A 377 -19.96 6.50 -8.38
C TYR A 377 -20.69 5.65 -7.34
N ALA A 378 -21.36 4.57 -7.77
CA ALA A 378 -22.09 3.67 -6.89
C ALA A 378 -21.18 3.01 -5.83
N THR A 379 -19.98 2.60 -6.22
CA THR A 379 -18.99 2.04 -5.29
C THR A 379 -18.53 3.10 -4.29
N ALA A 380 -18.24 4.32 -4.75
CA ALA A 380 -17.83 5.43 -3.89
C ALA A 380 -18.94 5.77 -2.87
N ALA A 381 -20.19 5.88 -3.32
CA ALA A 381 -21.34 6.16 -2.45
C ALA A 381 -21.52 5.08 -1.37
N ALA A 382 -21.39 3.81 -1.75
CA ALA A 382 -21.47 2.70 -0.80
C ALA A 382 -20.36 2.75 0.27
N ILE A 383 -19.17 3.25 -0.07
CA ILE A 383 -18.06 3.44 0.87
C ILE A 383 -18.36 4.61 1.80
N ALA A 384 -18.75 5.77 1.24
CA ALA A 384 -19.09 6.96 2.01
C ALA A 384 -20.20 6.67 3.04
N TRP A 385 -21.26 5.95 2.64
CA TRP A 385 -22.33 5.54 3.56
C TRP A 385 -21.86 4.60 4.66
N ARG A 386 -20.89 3.73 4.39
CA ARG A 386 -20.32 2.86 5.43
C ARG A 386 -19.43 3.64 6.38
N LEU A 387 -18.70 4.64 5.88
CA LEU A 387 -17.87 5.53 6.69
C LEU A 387 -18.71 6.44 7.61
N ALA A 388 -19.91 6.83 7.17
CA ALA A 388 -20.84 7.62 7.98
C ALA A 388 -21.22 6.98 9.32
N GLY A 389 -21.13 5.65 9.43
CA GLY A 389 -21.42 4.92 10.67
C GLY A 389 -20.29 4.93 11.70
N TYR A 390 -19.14 5.54 11.39
CA TYR A 390 -17.98 5.66 12.28
C TYR A 390 -17.91 7.09 12.84
N THR A 391 -17.70 7.20 14.15
CA THR A 391 -17.55 8.48 14.86
C THR A 391 -16.20 8.50 15.60
N THR A 392 -15.45 9.59 15.48
CA THR A 392 -14.26 9.79 16.32
C THR A 392 -14.71 10.37 17.66
N ASN A 393 -14.61 9.60 18.73
CA ASN A 393 -14.93 10.07 20.05
C ASN A 393 -13.76 9.71 20.97
N ASP A 394 -12.61 10.33 20.72
CA ASP A 394 -11.45 10.25 21.61
C ASP A 394 -11.33 11.48 22.54
N SER A 395 -12.24 12.44 22.44
CA SER A 395 -12.33 13.54 23.41
C SER A 395 -12.88 13.11 24.79
N ALA A 396 -13.13 11.81 25.02
CA ALA A 396 -13.66 11.31 26.29
C ALA A 396 -12.61 10.72 27.25
N VAL A 397 -11.36 10.46 26.84
CA VAL A 397 -10.33 9.95 27.76
C VAL A 397 -8.93 10.41 27.33
N VAL A 398 -8.45 11.54 27.87
CA VAL A 398 -7.17 11.70 28.60
C VAL A 398 -7.15 13.16 29.09
N ASN A 399 -7.74 13.39 30.27
CA ASN A 399 -7.14 14.30 31.23
C ASN A 399 -6.87 13.43 32.46
N GLY A 400 -5.75 12.73 32.43
CA GLY A 400 -5.11 12.34 33.68
C GLY A 400 -4.65 13.64 34.32
N ASP A 401 -5.29 14.00 35.42
CA ASP A 401 -4.65 14.35 36.69
C ASP A 401 -5.75 14.68 37.72
N ASP A 402 -5.67 13.96 38.86
CA ASP A 402 -6.17 14.32 40.19
C ASP A 402 -7.68 14.57 40.40
N GLU A 403 -8.38 13.53 40.85
CA GLU A 403 -8.98 13.40 42.19
C GLU A 403 -10.17 12.44 42.15
N ALA A 404 -10.08 11.40 42.99
CA ALA A 404 -11.19 10.54 43.30
C ALA A 404 -12.36 11.38 43.86
N SER A 405 -13.40 11.56 43.07
CA SER A 405 -14.72 11.94 43.56
C SER A 405 -15.69 10.79 43.29
N ASP A 406 -16.12 10.14 44.36
CA ASP A 406 -17.30 9.27 44.44
C ASP A 406 -18.58 10.10 44.17
N GLU A 407 -18.70 10.70 42.98
CA GLU A 407 -20.01 11.08 42.45
C GLU A 407 -20.53 9.88 41.67
N VAL A 408 -21.57 9.23 42.19
CA VAL A 408 -22.41 8.28 41.45
C VAL A 408 -22.64 8.89 40.07
N ALA A 409 -22.01 8.29 39.05
CA ALA A 409 -22.06 8.74 37.68
C ALA A 409 -23.53 9.04 37.35
N ARG A 410 -23.87 10.32 37.21
CA ARG A 410 -25.23 10.75 36.84
C ARG A 410 -25.51 10.09 35.50
N THR A 411 -26.25 8.98 35.54
CA THR A 411 -26.56 8.20 34.34
C THR A 411 -27.43 9.09 33.48
N ASP A 412 -26.95 9.40 32.28
CA ASP A 412 -27.68 10.26 31.36
C ASP A 412 -29.01 9.58 30.97
N LEU A 413 -30.05 10.38 30.75
CA LEU A 413 -31.35 9.88 30.31
C LEU A 413 -31.20 9.05 29.02
N PHE A 414 -30.26 9.44 28.16
CA PHE A 414 -29.97 8.74 26.90
C PHE A 414 -29.43 7.34 27.12
N ASP A 415 -28.57 7.13 28.12
CA ASP A 415 -28.12 5.80 28.51
C ASP A 415 -29.29 4.98 29.09
N LEU A 416 -30.13 5.62 29.90
CA LEU A 416 -31.26 4.98 30.58
C LEU A 416 -32.32 4.45 29.60
N ILE A 417 -32.56 5.16 28.51
CA ILE A 417 -33.48 4.76 27.42
C ILE A 417 -32.79 3.92 26.34
N GLY A 418 -31.51 3.58 26.52
CA GLY A 418 -30.72 2.75 25.61
C GLY A 418 -30.41 3.42 24.27
N MET A 419 -30.48 4.75 24.21
CA MET A 419 -30.07 5.53 23.04
C MET A 419 -28.58 5.89 23.08
N GLY A 420 -28.00 6.07 24.27
CA GLY A 420 -26.62 6.52 24.48
C GLY A 420 -26.37 7.99 24.11
N SER A 421 -26.76 8.39 22.90
CA SER A 421 -26.68 9.76 22.40
C SER A 421 -27.96 10.14 21.64
N VAL A 422 -28.28 11.44 21.59
CA VAL A 422 -29.36 12.01 20.78
C VAL A 422 -29.22 11.63 19.30
N GLU A 423 -27.99 11.49 18.82
CA GLU A 423 -27.67 11.18 17.41
C GLU A 423 -28.16 9.79 16.99
N ASN A 424 -28.35 8.89 17.95
CA ASN A 424 -28.88 7.54 17.70
C ASN A 424 -30.41 7.51 17.61
N PHE A 425 -31.09 8.65 17.80
CA PHE A 425 -32.54 8.75 17.74
C PHE A 425 -33.04 8.70 16.28
N LEU A 426 -33.83 7.68 15.99
CA LEU A 426 -34.49 7.51 14.70
C LEU A 426 -36.00 7.52 14.94
N PRO A 427 -36.73 8.60 14.54
CA PRO A 427 -38.16 8.74 14.82
C PRO A 427 -38.99 7.51 14.41
N GLU A 428 -38.68 6.92 13.24
CA GLU A 428 -39.38 5.75 12.70
C GLU A 428 -39.23 4.49 13.56
N ARG A 429 -38.08 4.33 14.24
CA ARG A 429 -37.77 3.19 15.12
C ARG A 429 -38.22 3.45 16.56
N ASP A 430 -37.89 4.65 17.06
CA ASP A 430 -38.01 4.97 18.48
C ASP A 430 -39.44 5.41 18.84
N TRP A 431 -40.19 5.96 17.89
CA TRP A 431 -41.65 6.14 18.01
C TRP A 431 -42.48 4.98 17.46
N ALA A 432 -41.84 3.87 17.05
CA ALA A 432 -42.57 2.66 16.68
C ALA A 432 -43.54 2.28 17.80
N LEU A 433 -44.77 1.92 17.41
CA LEU A 433 -45.88 1.69 18.34
C LEU A 433 -45.49 0.63 19.39
N LYS A 434 -45.23 1.07 20.62
CA LYS A 434 -44.96 0.17 21.75
C LYS A 434 -46.26 -0.49 22.18
N VAL A 435 -46.28 -1.82 22.27
CA VAL A 435 -47.45 -2.63 22.63
C VAL A 435 -47.24 -3.38 23.94
N GLY A 436 -48.33 -3.75 24.59
CA GLY A 436 -48.29 -4.58 25.80
C GLY A 436 -47.54 -3.92 26.96
N ARG A 437 -46.47 -4.58 27.44
CA ARG A 437 -45.72 -4.16 28.63
C ARG A 437 -45.01 -2.81 28.45
N ASP A 438 -44.49 -2.53 27.26
CA ASP A 438 -43.65 -1.35 27.01
C ASP A 438 -44.45 -0.11 26.59
N ARG A 439 -45.77 -0.25 26.45
CA ARG A 439 -46.67 0.87 26.15
C ARG A 439 -46.81 1.77 27.38
N LEU A 440 -46.52 3.07 27.22
CA LEU A 440 -46.56 4.09 28.29
C LEU A 440 -45.65 3.78 29.50
N ARG A 441 -44.57 3.05 29.26
CA ARG A 441 -43.58 2.67 30.28
C ARG A 441 -42.24 3.32 29.95
N VAL A 442 -41.73 4.15 30.85
CA VAL A 442 -40.49 4.92 30.66
C VAL A 442 -39.55 4.74 31.85
N PRO A 443 -38.24 4.60 31.64
CA PRO A 443 -37.29 4.57 32.74
C PRO A 443 -37.09 6.00 33.28
N ILE A 444 -36.97 6.15 34.60
CA ILE A 444 -36.87 7.46 35.28
C ILE A 444 -35.61 7.62 36.13
N GLY A 445 -34.88 6.53 36.38
CA GLY A 445 -33.61 6.53 37.12
C GLY A 445 -33.12 5.11 37.36
N LEU A 446 -32.12 4.97 38.23
CA LEU A 446 -31.60 3.70 38.72
C LEU A 446 -31.97 3.51 40.19
N ASP A 447 -32.09 2.27 40.65
CA ASP A 447 -32.18 1.92 42.07
C ASP A 447 -30.78 1.79 42.71
N ASP A 448 -30.74 1.51 44.01
CA ASP A 448 -29.49 1.36 44.79
C ASP A 448 -28.59 0.20 44.27
N GLU A 449 -29.13 -0.70 43.44
CA GLU A 449 -28.43 -1.83 42.82
C GLU A 449 -28.00 -1.52 41.38
N GLY A 450 -28.26 -0.30 40.88
CA GLY A 450 -27.90 0.14 39.52
C GLY A 450 -28.86 -0.35 38.44
N LYS A 451 -30.06 -0.82 38.79
CA LYS A 451 -31.07 -1.30 37.84
C LYS A 451 -32.10 -0.23 37.51
N SER A 452 -32.53 -0.16 36.26
CA SER A 452 -33.47 0.87 35.81
C SER A 452 -34.84 0.78 36.52
N VAL A 453 -35.23 1.89 37.13
CA VAL A 453 -36.55 2.14 37.70
C VAL A 453 -37.47 2.66 36.59
N TYR A 454 -38.64 2.05 36.44
CA TYR A 454 -39.59 2.39 35.39
C TYR A 454 -40.88 2.97 35.99
N LEU A 455 -41.37 4.04 35.37
CA LEU A 455 -42.72 4.57 35.55
C LEU A 455 -43.63 3.99 34.47
N ASP A 456 -44.68 3.26 34.87
CA ASP A 456 -45.68 2.69 33.96
C ASP A 456 -47.04 3.36 34.19
N LEU A 457 -47.44 4.21 33.24
CA LEU A 457 -48.65 5.05 33.34
C LEU A 457 -49.93 4.34 32.89
N LYS A 458 -49.90 3.03 32.59
CA LYS A 458 -51.13 2.29 32.27
C LYS A 458 -51.99 2.09 33.51
N GLU A 459 -53.28 1.81 33.29
CA GLU A 459 -54.18 1.38 34.35
C GLU A 459 -53.73 0.03 34.96
N SER A 460 -54.12 -0.21 36.21
CA SER A 460 -53.75 -1.43 36.95
C SER A 460 -54.25 -2.71 36.26
N ALA A 461 -55.40 -2.66 35.59
CA ALA A 461 -55.95 -3.77 34.80
C ALA A 461 -55.04 -4.18 33.61
N GLN A 462 -54.16 -3.30 33.16
CA GLN A 462 -53.19 -3.53 32.09
C GLN A 462 -51.75 -3.72 32.60
N GLY A 463 -51.61 -3.92 33.92
CA GLY A 463 -50.32 -4.15 34.59
C GLY A 463 -49.49 -2.89 34.85
N GLY A 464 -50.08 -1.70 34.71
CA GLY A 464 -49.41 -0.42 35.04
C GLY A 464 -49.63 0.02 36.48
N MET A 465 -49.01 1.14 36.85
CA MET A 465 -49.05 1.72 38.20
C MET A 465 -50.32 2.54 38.47
N GLY A 466 -51.16 2.74 37.46
CA GLY A 466 -52.39 3.52 37.52
C GLY A 466 -52.32 4.78 36.64
N PRO A 467 -53.49 5.30 36.22
CA PRO A 467 -53.56 6.47 35.34
C PRO A 467 -53.25 7.79 36.05
N HIS A 468 -53.14 7.78 37.38
CA HIS A 468 -52.97 8.97 38.21
C HIS A 468 -51.82 8.75 39.20
N GLY A 469 -51.02 9.78 39.42
CA GLY A 469 -49.89 9.77 40.36
C GLY A 469 -49.75 11.11 41.08
N LEU A 470 -49.01 11.10 42.18
CA LEU A 470 -48.70 12.26 43.00
C LEU A 470 -47.17 12.33 43.13
N CYS A 471 -46.56 13.43 42.70
CA CYS A 471 -45.15 13.72 42.92
C CYS A 471 -45.05 14.87 43.92
N ILE A 472 -44.31 14.67 45.01
CA ILE A 472 -44.06 15.70 46.04
C ILE A 472 -42.55 15.89 46.14
N GLY A 473 -42.10 17.14 46.03
CA GLY A 473 -40.70 17.53 46.18
C GLY A 473 -40.58 18.85 46.93
N ALA A 474 -39.60 18.95 47.82
CA ALA A 474 -39.22 20.22 48.44
C ALA A 474 -38.29 21.02 47.49
N THR A 475 -38.03 22.29 47.78
CA THR A 475 -37.09 23.08 46.96
C THR A 475 -35.71 22.41 46.94
N GLY A 476 -35.21 22.11 45.73
CA GLY A 476 -33.93 21.42 45.51
C GLY A 476 -33.99 19.89 45.51
N SER A 477 -35.18 19.27 45.51
CA SER A 477 -35.34 17.79 45.50
C SER A 477 -35.37 17.13 44.12
N GLY A 478 -35.09 17.90 43.08
CA GLY A 478 -35.00 17.51 41.67
C GLY A 478 -34.28 18.63 40.95
#